data_AF-A0A5J5EIT2-F1
#
_entry.id   AF-A0A5J5EIT2-F1
#
_cell.length_a   1.000
_cell.length_b   1.000
_cell.length_c   1.000
_cell.angle_alpha   90.00
_cell.angle_beta   90.00
_cell.angle_gamma   90.00
#
_symmetry.space_group_name_H-M   'P 1'
#
loop_
_entity.id
_entity.type
_entity.pdbx_description
1 polymer ?
#
loop_
_entity_poly.entity_id
_entity_poly.type
_entity_poly.pdbx_seq_one_letter_code
_entity_poly.pdbx_strand_id
1 'polypeptide(L)'
;MKGLDPLRGCYINIFWVHDSVHSSASGNVVKLSASIAERVSEYENPLDDTIYRMLRTVPTSYEAAEYGAGRSHSIWVMHPAPDDSGYEYISTSSVMTLVTPHVGHKVGLAICWQTTEGALHLYRFLLRHSETATAAGWVFETRVHLIFQGGSDLNPSPLHNATASLQLTIKADESITSNRSADLGPTQRLASKSRKIHPERFGVYMKPGRCNLTALDSLVIVNCPVTGEPMVVMFQTTISVSHPVKPCGLESLWEQIPAEAKTATPAIIFVIPKENVAKFKRQPIVPSVAAGPFRAWRQYVLPLSMAELWQLDPKNVKL
;
A
#
# COMPACT_ATOMS: atom_id res chain seq x y z
N MET A 1 29.06 43.11 -41.25
CA MET A 1 28.29 42.19 -40.38
C MET A 1 28.75 40.78 -40.70
N LYS A 2 29.28 40.07 -39.70
CA LYS A 2 29.83 38.72 -39.83
C LYS A 2 28.70 37.70 -39.93
N GLY A 3 28.87 36.71 -40.80
CA GLY A 3 27.90 35.67 -41.12
C GLY A 3 27.53 34.82 -39.91
N LEU A 4 26.24 34.53 -39.80
CA LEU A 4 25.70 33.45 -38.98
C LEU A 4 25.60 32.21 -39.85
N ASP A 5 26.28 31.17 -39.39
CA ASP A 5 26.34 29.83 -39.95
C ASP A 5 24.99 29.12 -39.70
N PRO A 6 24.25 28.66 -40.72
CA PRO A 6 23.00 27.96 -40.52
C PRO A 6 23.25 26.47 -40.28
N LEU A 7 22.62 25.95 -39.21
CA LEU A 7 22.15 24.57 -39.04
C LEU A 7 23.19 23.51 -38.63
N ARG A 8 23.19 23.19 -37.32
CA ARG A 8 23.32 21.81 -36.85
C ARG A 8 21.96 21.33 -36.36
N GLY A 9 21.16 20.77 -37.26
CA GLY A 9 20.01 19.95 -36.87
C GLY A 9 20.53 18.67 -36.22
N CYS A 10 20.20 18.47 -34.95
CA CYS A 10 20.46 17.21 -34.25
C CYS A 10 19.44 16.17 -34.71
N TYR A 11 19.88 15.18 -35.48
CA TYR A 11 19.14 13.94 -35.70
C TYR A 11 19.45 12.98 -34.55
N ILE A 12 18.45 12.61 -33.77
CA ILE A 12 18.55 11.50 -32.82
C ILE A 12 18.33 10.21 -33.63
N ASN A 13 19.38 9.38 -33.75
CA ASN A 13 19.25 8.03 -34.30
C ASN A 13 18.44 7.18 -33.31
N ILE A 14 17.18 6.90 -33.65
CA ILE A 14 16.38 5.88 -32.97
C ILE A 14 16.62 4.56 -33.71
N PHE A 15 17.40 3.65 -33.13
CA PHE A 15 17.45 2.27 -33.59
C PHE A 15 16.21 1.54 -33.07
N TRP A 16 15.26 1.24 -33.96
CA TRP A 16 14.20 0.26 -33.72
C TRP A 16 14.73 -1.13 -34.10
N VAL A 17 14.79 -2.05 -33.14
CA VAL A 17 14.96 -3.48 -33.44
C VAL A 17 13.60 -4.05 -33.78
N HIS A 18 13.24 -4.08 -35.06
CA HIS A 18 12.10 -4.86 -35.55
C HIS A 18 12.57 -6.31 -35.77
N ASP A 19 12.35 -7.19 -34.79
CA ASP A 19 12.36 -8.64 -35.06
C ASP A 19 10.94 -9.06 -35.45
N SER A 20 10.67 -9.12 -36.75
CA SER A 20 9.42 -9.67 -37.28
C SER A 20 9.43 -11.20 -37.14
N VAL A 21 8.82 -11.72 -36.07
CA VAL A 21 8.52 -13.14 -35.93
C VAL A 21 7.30 -13.47 -36.78
N HIS A 22 7.49 -14.11 -37.93
CA HIS A 22 6.40 -14.72 -38.67
C HIS A 22 5.83 -15.90 -37.87
N SER A 23 4.61 -15.75 -37.33
CA SER A 23 3.90 -16.84 -36.66
C SER A 23 3.33 -17.81 -37.70
N SER A 24 3.77 -19.06 -37.68
CA SER A 24 2.97 -20.17 -38.23
C SER A 24 2.19 -20.81 -37.08
N ALA A 25 0.89 -20.96 -37.31
CA ALA A 25 -0.08 -21.45 -36.34
C ALA A 25 0.18 -22.92 -35.98
N SER A 26 0.81 -23.17 -34.84
CA SER A 26 0.60 -24.40 -34.07
C SER A 26 0.98 -24.12 -32.61
N GLY A 27 0.13 -24.57 -31.69
CA GLY A 27 0.19 -24.28 -30.25
C GLY A 27 1.40 -24.87 -29.54
N ASN A 28 2.58 -24.31 -29.79
CA ASN A 28 3.78 -24.54 -29.02
C ASN A 28 3.96 -23.37 -28.04
N VAL A 29 3.94 -23.67 -26.75
CA VAL A 29 4.45 -22.76 -25.72
C VAL A 29 5.93 -22.51 -26.08
N VAL A 30 6.21 -21.37 -26.69
CA VAL A 30 7.56 -20.96 -27.05
C VAL A 30 8.33 -20.79 -25.74
N LYS A 31 9.15 -21.79 -25.39
CA LYS A 31 10.23 -21.59 -24.43
C LYS A 31 11.10 -20.50 -25.03
N LEU A 32 11.07 -19.31 -24.44
CA LEU A 32 12.04 -18.25 -24.75
C LEU A 32 13.43 -18.91 -24.66
N SER A 33 14.17 -18.91 -25.77
CA SER A 33 15.54 -19.41 -25.78
C SER A 33 16.33 -18.61 -24.75
N ALA A 34 17.29 -19.24 -24.07
CA ALA A 34 18.15 -18.59 -23.08
C ALA A 34 18.73 -17.25 -23.60
N SER A 35 18.99 -17.16 -24.91
CA SER A 35 19.48 -15.97 -25.61
C SER A 35 18.53 -14.76 -25.57
N ILE A 36 17.21 -14.94 -25.52
CA ILE A 36 16.27 -13.80 -25.44
C ILE A 36 16.24 -13.25 -24.02
N ALA A 37 16.22 -14.12 -23.01
CA ALA A 37 16.26 -13.71 -21.61
C ALA A 37 17.57 -12.98 -21.27
N GLU A 38 18.69 -13.42 -21.86
CA GLU A 38 19.98 -12.73 -21.76
C GLU A 38 19.94 -11.35 -22.41
N ARG A 39 19.46 -11.23 -23.66
CA ARG A 39 19.33 -9.93 -24.36
C ARG A 39 18.38 -8.96 -23.64
N VAL A 40 17.29 -9.46 -23.08
CA VAL A 40 16.39 -8.65 -22.25
C VAL A 40 17.13 -8.15 -21.02
N SER A 41 17.88 -9.00 -20.32
CA SER A 41 18.66 -8.59 -19.15
C SER A 41 19.77 -7.59 -19.50
N GLU A 42 20.42 -7.75 -20.65
CA GLU A 42 21.42 -6.81 -21.18
C GLU A 42 20.85 -5.42 -21.47
N TYR A 43 19.57 -5.33 -21.84
CA TYR A 43 18.86 -4.07 -22.03
C TYR A 43 18.33 -3.49 -20.72
N GLU A 44 17.71 -4.34 -19.89
CA GLU A 44 16.99 -3.89 -18.69
C GLU A 44 17.95 -3.42 -17.58
N ASN A 45 19.10 -4.10 -17.38
CA ASN A 45 20.03 -3.72 -16.32
C ASN A 45 20.62 -2.30 -16.51
N PRO A 46 21.10 -1.89 -17.71
CA PRO A 46 21.55 -0.53 -17.94
C PRO A 46 20.43 0.51 -17.86
N LEU A 47 19.22 0.15 -18.29
CA LEU A 47 18.05 1.04 -18.19
C LEU A 47 17.72 1.33 -16.72
N ASP A 48 17.69 0.29 -15.86
CA ASP A 48 17.44 0.44 -14.44
C ASP A 48 18.52 1.32 -13.77
N ASP A 49 19.81 1.09 -14.07
CA ASP A 49 20.90 1.94 -13.57
C ASP A 49 20.73 3.41 -13.99
N THR A 50 20.33 3.63 -15.25
CA THR A 50 20.08 4.97 -15.80
C THR A 50 18.93 5.64 -15.06
N ILE A 51 17.84 4.91 -14.80
CA ILE A 51 16.69 5.41 -14.02
C ILE A 51 17.12 5.75 -12.59
N TYR A 52 17.86 4.88 -11.92
CA TYR A 52 18.35 5.13 -10.55
C TYR A 52 19.25 6.35 -10.47
N ARG A 53 20.18 6.54 -11.42
CA ARG A 53 21.05 7.72 -11.46
C ARG A 53 20.27 9.00 -11.69
N MET A 54 19.30 8.97 -12.60
CA MET A 54 18.40 10.10 -12.82
C MET A 54 17.68 10.49 -11.52
N LEU A 55 17.07 9.52 -10.82
CA LEU A 55 16.28 9.77 -9.60
C LEU A 55 17.09 10.20 -8.37
N ARG A 56 18.42 10.01 -8.38
CA ARG A 56 19.32 10.57 -7.36
C ARG A 56 19.56 12.07 -7.52
N THR A 57 19.22 12.62 -8.68
CA THR A 57 19.40 14.04 -9.02
C THR A 57 18.05 14.66 -9.39
N VAL A 58 18.01 15.99 -9.56
CA VAL A 58 16.83 16.61 -10.17
C VAL A 58 16.81 16.18 -11.65
N PRO A 59 15.68 15.65 -12.20
CA PRO A 59 15.64 15.12 -13.57
C PRO A 59 16.16 16.10 -14.62
N THR A 60 15.89 17.39 -14.46
CA THR A 60 16.40 18.46 -15.35
C THR A 60 17.91 18.64 -15.28
N SER A 61 18.53 18.41 -14.12
CA SER A 61 19.99 18.43 -13.96
C SER A 61 20.65 17.19 -14.58
N TYR A 62 19.99 16.03 -14.49
CA TYR A 62 20.44 14.81 -15.15
C TYR A 62 20.51 15.00 -16.66
N GLU A 63 19.44 15.51 -17.28
CA GLU A 63 19.41 15.71 -18.73
C GLU A 63 20.45 16.68 -19.25
N ALA A 64 20.64 17.82 -18.56
CA ALA A 64 21.63 18.81 -18.95
C ALA A 64 23.06 18.22 -18.94
N ALA A 65 23.33 17.27 -18.05
CA ALA A 65 24.62 16.57 -17.97
C ALA A 65 24.75 15.43 -19.00
N GLU A 66 23.64 14.84 -19.44
CA GLU A 66 23.62 13.65 -20.30
C GLU A 66 23.35 13.97 -21.78
N TYR A 67 22.93 15.20 -22.08
CA TYR A 67 22.70 15.64 -23.45
C TYR A 67 23.98 15.51 -24.29
N GLY A 68 23.90 14.75 -25.38
CA GLY A 68 25.03 14.51 -26.29
C GLY A 68 26.06 13.51 -25.79
N ALA A 69 25.86 12.86 -24.63
CA ALA A 69 26.80 11.89 -24.05
C ALA A 69 26.85 10.52 -24.77
N GLY A 70 26.15 10.36 -25.90
CA GLY A 70 26.22 9.15 -26.74
C GLY A 70 25.70 7.88 -26.08
N ARG A 71 24.74 8.00 -25.14
CA ARG A 71 24.16 6.83 -24.48
C ARG A 71 23.22 6.05 -25.39
N SER A 72 23.26 4.73 -25.28
CA SER A 72 22.38 3.82 -26.01
C SER A 72 20.93 3.82 -25.49
N HIS A 73 20.68 4.40 -24.31
CA HIS A 73 19.38 4.45 -23.67
C HIS A 73 19.02 5.89 -23.31
N SER A 74 17.93 6.39 -23.88
CA SER A 74 17.30 7.64 -23.48
C SER A 74 16.12 7.35 -22.56
N ILE A 75 15.92 8.16 -21.52
CA ILE A 75 14.70 8.12 -20.69
C ILE A 75 13.65 9.08 -21.26
N TRP A 76 14.11 10.21 -21.79
CA TRP A 76 13.30 11.30 -22.28
C TRP A 76 13.51 11.53 -23.78
N VAL A 77 12.45 11.99 -24.45
CA VAL A 77 12.50 12.57 -25.78
C VAL A 77 12.04 14.02 -25.66
N MET A 78 12.77 14.90 -26.33
CA MET A 78 12.41 16.30 -26.45
C MET A 78 11.78 16.52 -27.83
N HIS A 79 10.54 16.99 -27.83
CA HIS A 79 9.83 17.38 -29.05
C HIS A 79 9.70 18.90 -29.09
N PRO A 80 9.73 19.53 -30.28
CA PRO A 80 9.36 20.93 -30.39
C PRO A 80 7.93 21.11 -29.87
N ALA A 81 7.71 22.09 -28.99
CA ALA A 81 6.36 22.41 -28.57
C ALA A 81 5.64 23.09 -29.74
N PRO A 82 4.34 22.84 -29.93
CA PRO A 82 3.56 23.60 -30.90
C PRO A 82 3.56 25.07 -30.45
N ASP A 83 4.30 25.92 -31.14
CA ASP A 83 4.30 27.37 -30.92
C ASP A 83 3.70 28.11 -32.12
N ASP A 84 3.12 29.28 -31.88
CA ASP A 84 2.55 30.16 -32.91
C ASP A 84 3.64 30.85 -33.75
N SER A 85 4.88 30.35 -33.75
CA SER A 85 6.03 31.00 -34.39
C SER A 85 5.94 31.05 -35.92
N GLY A 86 5.02 30.29 -36.52
CA GLY A 86 4.83 30.20 -37.97
C GLY A 86 5.90 29.39 -38.69
N TYR A 87 6.83 28.78 -37.96
CA TYR A 87 7.86 27.89 -38.51
C TYR A 87 7.50 26.43 -38.25
N GLU A 88 7.44 25.64 -39.33
CA GLU A 88 7.02 24.23 -39.28
C GLU A 88 8.01 23.32 -38.53
N TYR A 89 9.29 23.71 -38.45
CA TYR A 89 10.38 22.86 -37.93
C TYR A 89 11.26 23.53 -36.86
N ILE A 90 10.95 24.76 -36.46
CA ILE A 90 11.73 25.52 -35.49
C ILE A 90 10.78 26.00 -34.40
N SER A 91 10.86 25.38 -33.23
CA SER A 91 10.17 25.84 -32.03
C SER A 91 11.19 26.41 -31.05
N THR A 92 10.86 27.53 -30.43
CA THR A 92 11.65 28.12 -29.33
C THR A 92 11.38 27.44 -27.99
N SER A 93 10.39 26.55 -27.97
CA SER A 93 9.95 25.81 -26.79
C SER A 93 9.94 24.32 -27.07
N SER A 94 10.01 23.51 -26.02
CA SER A 94 10.01 22.06 -26.15
C SER A 94 9.13 21.41 -25.10
N VAL A 95 8.58 20.26 -25.47
CA VAL A 95 7.89 19.35 -24.55
C VAL A 95 8.76 18.12 -24.38
N MET A 96 8.98 17.75 -23.13
CA MET A 96 9.66 16.52 -22.77
C MET A 96 8.64 15.41 -22.50
N THR A 97 8.89 14.24 -23.07
CA THR A 97 8.07 13.05 -22.87
C THR A 97 8.95 11.84 -22.55
N LEU A 98 8.38 10.83 -21.90
CA LEU A 98 9.07 9.55 -21.70
C LEU A 98 9.14 8.80 -23.03
N VAL A 99 10.30 8.19 -23.33
CA VAL A 99 10.56 7.53 -24.63
C VAL A 99 9.53 6.44 -24.93
N THR A 100 9.13 5.67 -23.92
CA THR A 100 8.07 4.66 -24.06
C THR A 100 7.22 4.57 -22.79
N PRO A 101 5.98 4.05 -22.89
CA PRO A 101 5.18 3.69 -21.72
C PRO A 101 5.89 2.72 -20.76
N HIS A 102 6.70 1.78 -21.28
CA HIS A 102 7.46 0.83 -20.47
C HIS A 102 8.51 1.55 -19.60
N VAL A 103 9.31 2.43 -20.21
CA VAL A 103 10.28 3.27 -19.47
C VAL A 103 9.56 4.14 -18.44
N GLY A 104 8.41 4.72 -18.80
CA GLY A 104 7.57 5.46 -17.87
C GLY A 104 7.08 4.64 -16.67
N HIS A 105 6.65 3.40 -16.92
CA HIS A 105 6.25 2.47 -15.88
C HIS A 105 7.41 2.17 -14.92
N LYS A 106 8.60 1.85 -15.46
CA LYS A 106 9.81 1.61 -14.66
C LYS A 106 10.22 2.80 -13.80
N VAL A 107 10.20 4.00 -14.38
CA VAL A 107 10.46 5.24 -13.63
C VAL A 107 9.45 5.40 -12.50
N GLY A 108 8.17 5.15 -12.77
CA GLY A 108 7.12 5.15 -11.75
C GLY A 108 7.38 4.17 -10.62
N LEU A 109 7.70 2.91 -10.94
CA LEU A 109 8.04 1.88 -9.95
C LEU A 109 9.25 2.29 -9.10
N ALA A 110 10.30 2.82 -9.73
CA ALA A 110 11.52 3.25 -9.03
C ALA A 110 11.25 4.43 -8.08
N ILE A 111 10.41 5.41 -8.47
CA ILE A 111 9.98 6.51 -7.58
C ILE A 111 9.16 5.99 -6.41
N CYS A 112 8.23 5.08 -6.64
CA CYS A 112 7.44 4.45 -5.58
C CYS A 112 8.35 3.71 -4.59
N TRP A 113 9.35 2.98 -5.08
CA TRP A 113 10.34 2.31 -4.24
C TRP A 113 11.15 3.29 -3.40
N GLN A 114 11.75 4.31 -4.02
CA GLN A 114 12.55 5.32 -3.31
C GLN A 114 11.73 6.08 -2.25
N THR A 115 10.47 6.39 -2.55
CA THR A 115 9.54 7.01 -1.61
C THR A 115 9.26 6.07 -0.43
N THR A 116 9.08 4.78 -0.70
CA THR A 116 8.87 3.74 0.32
C THR A 116 10.10 3.57 1.22
N GLU A 117 11.30 3.53 0.63
CA GLU A 117 12.56 3.48 1.39
C GLU A 117 12.78 4.74 2.25
N GLY A 118 12.52 5.93 1.69
CA GLY A 118 12.61 7.19 2.42
C GLY A 118 11.66 7.22 3.62
N ALA A 119 10.41 6.79 3.42
CA ALA A 119 9.43 6.68 4.49
C ALA A 119 9.82 5.63 5.55
N LEU A 120 10.42 4.50 5.14
CA LEU A 120 10.99 3.52 6.06
C LEU A 120 12.13 4.11 6.89
N HIS A 121 13.04 4.89 6.29
CA HIS A 121 14.12 5.55 7.01
C HIS A 121 13.59 6.55 8.03
N LEU A 122 12.60 7.36 7.65
CA LEU A 122 11.91 8.26 8.58
C LEU A 122 11.27 7.47 9.73
N TYR A 123 10.54 6.41 9.45
CA TYR A 123 9.91 5.58 10.49
C TYR A 123 10.93 4.98 11.45
N ARG A 124 12.05 4.44 10.93
CA ARG A 124 13.16 3.94 11.77
C ARG A 124 13.79 5.04 12.62
N PHE A 125 13.91 6.25 12.10
CA PHE A 125 14.35 7.41 12.88
C PHE A 125 13.37 7.69 14.03
N LEU A 126 12.06 7.76 13.75
CA LEU A 126 11.04 8.03 14.76
C LEU A 126 10.97 6.96 15.86
N LEU A 127 11.26 5.70 15.55
CA LEU A 127 11.28 4.61 16.53
C LEU A 127 12.44 4.70 17.54
N ARG A 128 13.52 5.43 17.20
CA ARG A 128 14.72 5.54 18.06
C ARG A 128 14.58 6.55 19.18
N HIS A 129 13.59 7.44 19.11
CA HIS A 129 13.42 8.54 20.06
C HIS A 129 12.06 8.41 20.76
N SER A 130 12.06 8.46 22.09
CA SER A 130 10.84 8.38 22.90
C SER A 130 9.87 9.52 22.63
N GLU A 131 10.41 10.71 22.33
CA GLU A 131 9.70 11.94 22.02
C GLU A 131 8.89 11.81 20.72
N THR A 132 9.31 10.92 19.81
CA THR A 132 8.65 10.70 18.51
C THR A 132 7.88 9.37 18.43
N ALA A 133 7.75 8.64 19.54
CA ALA A 133 7.06 7.35 19.56
C ALA A 133 5.60 7.47 19.09
N THR A 134 4.91 8.56 19.46
CA THR A 134 3.53 8.81 18.98
C THR A 134 3.47 8.95 17.46
N ALA A 135 4.40 9.69 16.86
CA ALA A 135 4.47 9.86 15.41
C ALA A 135 4.81 8.54 14.70
N ALA A 136 5.72 7.74 15.26
CA ALA A 136 5.97 6.38 14.78
C ALA A 136 4.69 5.53 14.84
N GLY A 137 3.91 5.63 15.93
CA GLY A 137 2.61 4.99 16.07
C GLY A 137 1.66 5.32 14.92
N TRP A 138 1.52 6.60 14.59
CA TRP A 138 0.67 7.06 13.47
C TRP A 138 1.14 6.55 12.10
N VAL A 139 2.45 6.54 11.85
CA VAL A 139 2.99 5.99 10.61
C VAL A 139 2.68 4.49 10.51
N PHE A 140 2.91 3.75 11.60
CA PHE A 140 2.61 2.32 11.66
C PHE A 140 1.11 2.04 11.41
N GLU A 141 0.23 2.75 12.12
CA GLU A 141 -1.24 2.67 11.94
C GLU A 141 -1.66 2.98 10.50
N THR A 142 -1.15 4.06 9.92
CA THR A 142 -1.44 4.44 8.53
C THR A 142 -1.06 3.35 7.55
N ARG A 143 0.11 2.73 7.73
CA ARG A 143 0.58 1.63 6.88
C ARG A 143 -0.28 0.38 7.04
N VAL A 144 -0.70 0.04 8.25
CA VAL A 144 -1.63 -1.08 8.51
C VAL A 144 -2.97 -0.86 7.81
N HIS A 145 -3.52 0.36 7.88
CA HIS A 145 -4.76 0.68 7.16
C HIS A 145 -4.61 0.43 5.65
N LEU A 146 -3.52 0.89 5.02
CA LEU A 146 -3.29 0.67 3.60
C LEU A 146 -3.24 -0.83 3.23
N ILE A 147 -2.61 -1.65 4.07
CA ILE A 147 -2.55 -3.11 3.86
C ILE A 147 -3.95 -3.71 3.94
N PHE A 148 -4.73 -3.37 4.96
CA PHE A 148 -6.08 -3.92 5.13
C PHE A 148 -7.06 -3.42 4.07
N GLN A 149 -6.91 -2.18 3.59
CA GLN A 149 -7.70 -1.65 2.48
C GLN A 149 -7.41 -2.37 1.16
N GLY A 150 -6.18 -2.85 0.96
CA GLY A 150 -5.80 -3.66 -0.21
C GLY A 150 -6.34 -5.10 -0.19
N GLY A 151 -7.02 -5.50 0.88
CA GLY A 151 -7.44 -6.89 1.12
C GLY A 151 -6.28 -7.75 1.62
N SER A 152 -6.59 -8.67 2.54
CA SER A 152 -5.57 -9.56 3.12
C SER A 152 -6.22 -10.76 3.80
N ASP A 153 -5.56 -11.91 3.69
CA ASP A 153 -5.83 -13.07 4.55
C ASP A 153 -4.98 -12.95 5.81
N LEU A 154 -5.64 -12.94 6.98
CA LEU A 154 -4.99 -12.74 8.27
C LEU A 154 -5.08 -14.01 9.11
N ASN A 155 -3.95 -14.34 9.73
CA ASN A 155 -3.81 -15.48 10.64
C ASN A 155 -3.33 -15.01 12.03
N PRO A 156 -4.15 -14.22 12.76
CA PRO A 156 -3.78 -13.72 14.07
C PRO A 156 -3.64 -14.85 15.09
N SER A 157 -2.59 -14.76 15.92
CA SER A 157 -2.30 -15.74 16.97
C SER A 157 -3.11 -15.44 18.24
N PRO A 158 -3.66 -16.44 18.92
CA PRO A 158 -4.44 -16.21 20.14
C PRO A 158 -3.61 -15.65 21.30
N LEU A 159 -4.20 -14.76 22.11
CA LEU A 159 -3.65 -14.31 23.38
C LEU A 159 -4.38 -14.98 24.56
N HIS A 160 -3.66 -15.80 25.34
CA HIS A 160 -4.04 -16.47 26.59
C HIS A 160 -5.36 -17.29 26.56
N ASN A 161 -6.52 -16.62 26.40
CA ASN A 161 -7.86 -17.20 26.55
C ASN A 161 -8.49 -17.61 25.20
N ALA A 162 -7.91 -17.19 24.08
CA ALA A 162 -8.32 -17.70 22.78
C ALA A 162 -7.66 -19.07 22.58
N THR A 163 -8.46 -20.12 22.43
CA THR A 163 -7.96 -21.50 22.23
C THR A 163 -7.97 -21.91 20.77
N ALA A 164 -8.84 -21.28 19.95
CA ALA A 164 -8.92 -21.52 18.53
C ALA A 164 -8.12 -20.47 17.75
N SER A 165 -7.43 -20.90 16.71
CA SER A 165 -6.90 -20.00 15.69
C SER A 165 -8.04 -19.26 15.01
N LEU A 166 -7.88 -17.96 14.81
CA LEU A 166 -8.79 -17.16 13.99
C LEU A 166 -8.14 -17.00 12.62
N GLN A 167 -8.85 -17.40 11.57
CA GLN A 167 -8.51 -17.07 10.19
C GLN A 167 -9.60 -16.14 9.66
N LEU A 168 -9.20 -15.05 9.01
CA LEU A 168 -10.18 -14.13 8.42
C LEU A 168 -9.63 -13.52 7.14
N THR A 169 -10.53 -13.27 6.19
CA THR A 169 -10.22 -12.62 4.92
C THR A 169 -10.84 -11.23 4.91
N ILE A 170 -10.02 -10.22 4.66
CA ILE A 170 -10.45 -8.87 4.34
C ILE A 170 -10.49 -8.75 2.82
N LYS A 171 -11.62 -8.30 2.27
CA LYS A 171 -11.78 -8.11 0.83
C LYS A 171 -11.05 -6.85 0.37
N ALA A 172 -10.41 -6.94 -0.79
CA ALA A 172 -9.97 -5.78 -1.54
C ALA A 172 -11.22 -5.11 -2.14
N ASP A 173 -11.74 -4.10 -1.46
CA ASP A 173 -12.94 -3.38 -1.85
C ASP A 173 -12.85 -1.94 -1.34
N GLU A 174 -13.78 -1.07 -1.76
CA GLU A 174 -13.90 0.28 -1.24
C GLU A 174 -14.10 0.23 0.28
N SER A 175 -13.01 0.46 1.02
CA SER A 175 -13.04 0.52 2.47
C SER A 175 -14.03 1.59 2.93
N ILE A 176 -14.86 1.25 3.91
CA ILE A 176 -15.85 2.19 4.42
C ILE A 176 -15.15 3.10 5.41
N THR A 177 -15.19 4.40 5.11
CA THR A 177 -14.64 5.43 5.97
C THR A 177 -15.77 6.14 6.70
N SER A 178 -15.74 6.11 8.04
CA SER A 178 -16.77 6.72 8.89
C SER A 178 -16.20 7.86 9.71
N ASN A 179 -16.81 9.05 9.70
CA ASN A 179 -16.29 10.17 10.49
C ASN A 179 -16.65 10.05 11.98
N ARG A 180 -17.75 9.36 12.31
CA ARG A 180 -18.19 9.12 13.69
C ARG A 180 -18.52 7.65 13.90
N SER A 181 -18.43 7.18 15.14
CA SER A 181 -18.88 5.83 15.50
C SER A 181 -20.36 5.61 15.17
N ALA A 182 -21.18 6.65 15.32
CA ALA A 182 -22.61 6.63 15.01
C ALA A 182 -22.93 6.34 13.54
N ASP A 183 -22.02 6.64 12.60
CA ASP A 183 -22.27 6.40 11.17
C ASP A 183 -21.88 4.97 10.74
N LEU A 184 -21.15 4.22 11.58
CA LEU A 184 -20.82 2.82 11.31
C LEU A 184 -22.08 1.95 11.28
N GLY A 185 -22.98 2.11 12.25
CA GLY A 185 -24.20 1.30 12.32
C GLY A 185 -25.05 1.37 11.05
N PRO A 186 -25.46 2.56 10.58
CA PRO A 186 -26.25 2.73 9.37
C PRO A 186 -25.61 2.15 8.11
N THR A 187 -24.29 2.32 7.92
CA THR A 187 -23.59 1.85 6.70
C THR A 187 -23.53 0.33 6.57
N GLN A 188 -23.67 -0.39 7.68
CA GLN A 188 -23.66 -1.86 7.70
C GLN A 188 -25.04 -2.48 7.49
N ARG A 189 -26.13 -1.74 7.69
CA ARG A 189 -27.48 -2.33 7.72
C ARG A 189 -28.04 -2.51 6.31
N LEU A 190 -28.82 -3.57 6.13
CA LEU A 190 -29.56 -3.82 4.89
C LEU A 190 -30.52 -2.68 4.54
N ALA A 191 -31.10 -2.04 5.55
CA ALA A 191 -31.97 -0.87 5.43
C ALA A 191 -31.87 -0.04 6.72
N SER A 192 -32.34 1.21 6.68
CA SER A 192 -32.39 2.06 7.89
C SER A 192 -33.12 1.34 9.03
N LYS A 193 -32.49 1.31 10.22
CA LYS A 193 -32.96 0.60 11.43
C LYS A 193 -33.07 -0.93 11.31
N SER A 194 -32.70 -1.54 10.18
CA SER A 194 -32.67 -3.00 10.04
C SER A 194 -31.74 -3.63 11.08
N ARG A 195 -32.14 -4.76 11.64
CA ARG A 195 -31.28 -5.57 12.51
C ARG A 195 -30.28 -6.41 11.71
N LYS A 196 -30.50 -6.55 10.40
CA LYS A 196 -29.70 -7.35 9.48
C LYS A 196 -28.58 -6.55 8.83
N ILE A 197 -27.45 -7.21 8.59
CA ILE A 197 -26.29 -6.71 7.87
C ILE A 197 -26.54 -6.82 6.37
N HIS A 198 -26.06 -5.86 5.59
CA HIS A 198 -26.08 -5.96 4.14
C HIS A 198 -25.05 -7.02 3.68
N PRO A 199 -25.42 -8.03 2.87
CA PRO A 199 -24.53 -9.16 2.54
C PRO A 199 -23.16 -8.77 1.97
N GLU A 200 -23.10 -7.70 1.19
CA GLU A 200 -21.85 -7.19 0.61
C GLU A 200 -20.88 -6.63 1.65
N ARG A 201 -21.34 -6.32 2.87
CA ARG A 201 -20.52 -5.71 3.93
C ARG A 201 -19.65 -6.72 4.68
N PHE A 202 -19.88 -8.02 4.49
CA PHE A 202 -19.03 -9.05 5.07
C PHE A 202 -17.64 -9.02 4.43
N GLY A 203 -16.61 -8.98 5.27
CA GLY A 203 -15.20 -8.89 4.87
C GLY A 203 -14.76 -7.49 4.43
N VAL A 204 -15.65 -6.48 4.45
CA VAL A 204 -15.29 -5.11 4.07
C VAL A 204 -14.61 -4.40 5.23
N TYR A 205 -13.42 -3.88 4.98
CA TYR A 205 -12.65 -3.16 5.97
C TYR A 205 -13.27 -1.79 6.29
N MET A 206 -13.42 -1.48 7.58
CA MET A 206 -14.00 -0.22 8.04
C MET A 206 -13.03 0.51 8.96
N LYS A 207 -12.80 1.80 8.67
CA LYS A 207 -11.92 2.64 9.48
C LYS A 207 -12.54 4.02 9.73
N PRO A 208 -12.15 4.71 10.80
CA PRO A 208 -12.52 6.10 10.98
C PRO A 208 -11.88 7.01 9.90
N GLY A 209 -12.58 8.08 9.54
CA GLY A 209 -12.13 9.05 8.54
C GLY A 209 -11.24 10.15 9.08
N ARG A 210 -11.66 10.77 10.18
CA ARG A 210 -10.96 11.93 10.77
C ARG A 210 -10.82 11.87 12.30
N CYS A 211 -11.62 11.04 12.97
CA CYS A 211 -11.65 10.95 14.42
C CYS A 211 -11.36 9.52 14.85
N ASN A 212 -10.34 9.31 15.69
CA ASN A 212 -10.05 7.99 16.26
C ASN A 212 -11.31 7.47 16.96
N LEU A 213 -11.71 6.21 16.73
CA LEU A 213 -12.66 5.59 17.64
C LEU A 213 -11.90 5.45 18.97
N THR A 214 -12.50 5.89 20.06
CA THR A 214 -11.81 6.16 21.34
C THR A 214 -11.08 4.95 21.96
N ALA A 215 -11.26 3.76 21.39
CA ALA A 215 -10.70 2.50 21.87
C ALA A 215 -10.20 1.55 20.76
N LEU A 216 -10.39 1.87 19.48
CA LEU A 216 -10.14 0.98 18.34
C LEU A 216 -9.79 1.77 17.08
N ASP A 217 -8.99 1.21 16.19
CA ASP A 217 -8.58 1.92 14.98
C ASP A 217 -9.41 1.48 13.77
N SER A 218 -10.00 0.28 13.78
CA SER A 218 -10.83 -0.22 12.69
C SER A 218 -11.60 -1.48 13.08
N LEU A 219 -12.50 -1.92 12.20
CA LEU A 219 -13.22 -3.19 12.36
C LEU A 219 -13.60 -3.83 11.03
N VAL A 220 -13.98 -5.10 11.08
CA VAL A 220 -14.59 -5.86 9.99
C VAL A 220 -15.68 -6.77 10.56
N ILE A 221 -16.72 -7.06 9.76
CA ILE A 221 -17.71 -8.09 10.09
C ILE A 221 -17.43 -9.30 9.20
N VAL A 222 -17.27 -10.47 9.80
CA VAL A 222 -16.97 -11.73 9.10
C VAL A 222 -17.89 -12.83 9.60
N ASN A 223 -17.92 -13.97 8.90
CA ASN A 223 -18.53 -15.17 9.46
C ASN A 223 -17.54 -15.84 10.40
N CYS A 224 -17.98 -16.19 11.61
CA CYS A 224 -17.21 -16.95 12.57
C CYS A 224 -16.76 -18.28 11.94
N PRO A 225 -15.46 -18.60 11.89
CA PRO A 225 -15.00 -19.84 11.26
C PRO A 225 -15.55 -21.12 11.90
N VAL A 226 -15.99 -21.05 13.16
CA VAL A 226 -16.48 -22.20 13.93
C VAL A 226 -18.00 -22.35 13.82
N THR A 227 -18.75 -21.25 13.94
CA THR A 227 -20.22 -21.30 14.00
C THR A 227 -20.90 -20.89 12.70
N GLY A 228 -20.19 -20.26 11.77
CA GLY A 228 -20.75 -19.64 10.57
C GLY A 228 -21.54 -18.35 10.84
N GLU A 229 -21.77 -18.00 12.11
CA GLU A 229 -22.54 -16.83 12.48
C GLU A 229 -21.74 -15.52 12.30
N PRO A 230 -22.41 -14.39 12.03
CA PRO A 230 -21.73 -13.11 11.92
C PRO A 230 -21.01 -12.71 13.22
N MET A 231 -19.76 -12.27 13.07
CA MET A 231 -18.85 -11.92 14.15
C MET A 231 -18.17 -10.59 13.83
N VAL A 232 -18.13 -9.68 14.81
CA VAL A 232 -17.32 -8.46 14.72
C VAL A 232 -15.88 -8.76 15.11
N VAL A 233 -14.95 -8.35 14.25
CA VAL A 233 -13.53 -8.35 14.52
C VAL A 233 -13.05 -6.91 14.55
N MET A 234 -12.42 -6.52 15.65
CA MET A 234 -11.96 -5.17 15.92
C MET A 234 -10.44 -5.14 15.90
N PHE A 235 -9.84 -4.13 15.30
CA PHE A 235 -8.40 -3.98 15.24
C PHE A 235 -7.95 -2.80 16.10
N GLN A 236 -6.93 -3.05 16.92
CA GLN A 236 -6.14 -2.02 17.59
C GLN A 236 -4.70 -2.14 17.11
N THR A 237 -4.21 -1.11 16.47
CA THR A 237 -2.85 -0.99 15.97
C THR A 237 -2.00 -0.30 17.03
N THR A 238 -0.83 -0.86 17.35
CA THR A 238 0.05 -0.24 18.33
C THR A 238 1.50 -0.70 18.18
N ILE A 239 2.43 0.21 18.43
CA ILE A 239 3.86 -0.10 18.57
C ILE A 239 4.27 -0.35 20.03
N SER A 240 3.36 -0.15 20.99
CA SER A 240 3.61 -0.39 22.41
C SER A 240 3.35 -1.85 22.78
N VAL A 241 4.07 -2.37 23.77
CA VAL A 241 3.81 -3.71 24.36
C VAL A 241 2.59 -3.72 25.30
N SER A 242 2.16 -2.53 25.74
CA SER A 242 1.03 -2.34 26.64
C SER A 242 0.12 -1.24 26.08
N HIS A 243 -1.14 -1.58 25.87
CA HIS A 243 -2.17 -0.71 25.35
C HIS A 243 -3.52 -1.07 25.99
N PRO A 244 -3.84 -0.50 27.17
CA PRO A 244 -5.13 -0.73 27.80
C PRO A 244 -6.28 -0.28 26.90
N VAL A 245 -7.31 -1.10 26.79
CA VAL A 245 -8.50 -0.78 25.99
C VAL A 245 -9.54 -0.10 26.88
N LYS A 246 -10.11 1.01 26.42
CA LYS A 246 -11.13 1.77 27.18
C LYS A 246 -12.53 1.18 26.92
N PRO A 247 -13.25 0.68 27.95
CA PRO A 247 -14.58 0.08 27.78
C PRO A 247 -15.60 1.04 27.16
N CYS A 248 -15.57 2.33 27.50
CA CYS A 248 -16.53 3.30 26.99
C CYS A 248 -16.50 3.42 25.45
N GLY A 249 -15.33 3.26 24.83
CA GLY A 249 -15.20 3.23 23.38
C GLY A 249 -15.75 1.94 22.78
N LEU A 250 -15.56 0.80 23.46
CA LEU A 250 -16.13 -0.49 23.05
C LEU A 250 -17.65 -0.49 23.17
N GLU A 251 -18.22 0.03 24.25
CA GLU A 251 -19.66 0.16 24.47
C GLU A 251 -20.31 1.03 23.37
N SER A 252 -19.75 2.23 23.17
CA SER A 252 -20.24 3.16 22.16
C SER A 252 -20.21 2.55 20.77
N LEU A 253 -19.16 1.79 20.42
CA LEU A 253 -19.09 1.09 19.15
C LEU A 253 -20.10 -0.06 19.10
N TRP A 254 -20.15 -0.88 20.14
CA TRP A 254 -20.99 -2.08 20.21
C TRP A 254 -22.46 -1.74 20.07
N GLU A 255 -22.93 -0.62 20.62
CA GLU A 255 -24.31 -0.15 20.46
C GLU A 255 -24.69 0.09 18.99
N GLN A 256 -23.76 0.60 18.18
CA GLN A 256 -24.01 0.97 16.79
C GLN A 256 -24.09 -0.25 15.84
N ILE A 257 -23.36 -1.32 16.18
CA ILE A 257 -23.33 -2.55 15.38
C ILE A 257 -24.74 -3.17 15.23
N PRO A 258 -25.12 -3.69 14.05
CA PRO A 258 -26.37 -4.41 13.85
C PRO A 258 -26.50 -5.62 14.77
N ALA A 259 -27.72 -5.94 15.22
CA ALA A 259 -27.94 -7.04 16.18
C ALA A 259 -27.50 -8.40 15.64
N GLU A 260 -27.60 -8.61 14.32
CA GLU A 260 -27.13 -9.83 13.66
C GLU A 260 -25.61 -10.06 13.83
N ALA A 261 -24.79 -9.01 13.89
CA ALA A 261 -23.33 -9.13 14.11
C ALA A 261 -22.95 -9.44 15.57
N LYS A 262 -23.93 -9.44 16.47
CA LYS A 262 -23.73 -9.64 17.93
C LYS A 262 -24.07 -11.06 18.39
N THR A 263 -24.37 -11.96 17.46
CA THR A 263 -24.71 -13.36 17.77
C THR A 263 -23.46 -14.13 18.23
N ALA A 264 -22.34 -13.95 17.55
CA ALA A 264 -21.06 -14.51 17.96
C ALA A 264 -20.30 -13.59 18.95
N THR A 265 -19.47 -14.19 19.80
CA THR A 265 -18.56 -13.43 20.67
C THR A 265 -17.52 -12.69 19.81
N PRO A 266 -17.39 -11.36 19.94
CA PRO A 266 -16.46 -10.59 19.12
C PRO A 266 -14.99 -10.84 19.50
N ALA A 267 -14.10 -10.44 18.59
CA ALA A 267 -12.66 -10.55 18.74
C ALA A 267 -11.98 -9.18 18.62
N ILE A 268 -10.93 -8.97 19.42
CA ILE A 268 -10.00 -7.85 19.29
C ILE A 268 -8.67 -8.41 18.79
N ILE A 269 -8.15 -7.85 17.69
CA ILE A 269 -6.84 -8.17 17.13
C ILE A 269 -5.93 -6.98 17.38
N PHE A 270 -4.82 -7.22 18.08
CA PHE A 270 -3.74 -6.25 18.24
C PHE A 270 -2.76 -6.40 17.09
N VAL A 271 -2.68 -5.40 16.23
CA VAL A 271 -1.69 -5.34 15.14
C VAL A 271 -0.45 -4.65 15.66
N ILE A 272 0.68 -5.35 15.66
CA ILE A 272 1.91 -4.90 16.32
C ILE A 272 3.15 -5.14 15.46
N PRO A 273 4.26 -4.41 15.69
CA PRO A 273 5.56 -4.78 15.14
C PRO A 273 5.96 -6.19 15.59
N LYS A 274 6.46 -7.00 14.67
CA LYS A 274 6.82 -8.41 14.91
C LYS A 274 7.84 -8.59 16.04
N GLU A 275 8.76 -7.65 16.20
CA GLU A 275 9.75 -7.61 17.28
C GLU A 275 9.12 -7.54 18.69
N ASN A 276 7.89 -7.05 18.81
CA ASN A 276 7.19 -6.90 20.08
C ASN A 276 6.40 -8.15 20.50
N VAL A 277 6.23 -9.13 19.60
CA VAL A 277 5.33 -10.28 19.82
C VAL A 277 5.66 -11.07 21.09
N ALA A 278 6.95 -11.29 21.38
CA ALA A 278 7.40 -12.05 22.55
C ALA A 278 7.06 -11.36 23.88
N LYS A 279 6.88 -10.04 23.87
CA LYS A 279 6.59 -9.21 25.05
C LYS A 279 5.12 -8.83 25.13
N PHE A 280 4.36 -9.00 24.05
CA PHE A 280 2.98 -8.58 23.96
C PHE A 280 2.07 -9.57 24.70
N LYS A 281 1.45 -9.09 25.77
CA LYS A 281 0.54 -9.89 26.59
C LYS A 281 -0.91 -9.50 26.31
N ARG A 282 -1.83 -10.24 26.92
CA ARG A 282 -3.25 -9.86 26.93
C ARG A 282 -3.40 -8.46 27.51
N GLN A 283 -4.14 -7.61 26.80
CA GLN A 283 -4.32 -6.22 27.19
C GLN A 283 -5.50 -6.09 28.15
N PRO A 284 -5.35 -5.34 29.26
CA PRO A 284 -6.44 -5.11 30.18
C PRO A 284 -7.48 -4.17 29.57
N ILE A 285 -8.75 -4.40 29.89
CA ILE A 285 -9.85 -3.48 29.57
C ILE A 285 -10.10 -2.65 30.86
N VAL A 286 -9.86 -1.34 30.82
CA VAL A 286 -9.74 -0.47 32.02
C VAL A 286 -10.67 0.76 31.91
N PRO A 287 -11.48 1.09 32.93
CA PRO A 287 -11.49 0.56 34.31
C PRO A 287 -11.95 -0.89 34.43
N SER A 288 -11.31 -1.65 35.34
CA SER A 288 -11.67 -3.04 35.66
C SER A 288 -13.00 -3.16 36.43
N VAL A 289 -13.71 -2.04 36.63
CA VAL A 289 -14.87 -1.96 37.50
C VAL A 289 -16.09 -2.44 36.70
N ALA A 290 -16.66 -3.54 37.18
CA ALA A 290 -17.86 -4.24 36.73
C ALA A 290 -17.67 -5.26 35.59
N ALA A 291 -18.24 -6.44 35.83
CA ALA A 291 -18.29 -7.63 34.99
C ALA A 291 -19.05 -7.43 33.67
N GLY A 292 -18.58 -6.51 32.83
CA GLY A 292 -19.15 -6.28 31.51
C GLY A 292 -18.88 -7.44 30.54
N PRO A 293 -19.66 -7.56 29.46
CA PRO A 293 -19.52 -8.63 28.47
C PRO A 293 -18.14 -8.63 27.79
N PHE A 294 -17.41 -7.51 27.84
CA PHE A 294 -16.10 -7.32 27.22
C PHE A 294 -15.01 -8.21 27.80
N ARG A 295 -15.13 -8.68 29.06
CA ARG A 295 -14.12 -9.56 29.67
C ARG A 295 -13.99 -10.89 28.91
N ALA A 296 -15.08 -11.36 28.33
CA ALA A 296 -15.14 -12.60 27.55
C ALA A 296 -14.65 -12.44 26.10
N TRP A 297 -14.39 -11.20 25.66
CA TRP A 297 -13.96 -10.96 24.28
C TRP A 297 -12.57 -11.57 24.06
N ARG A 298 -12.46 -12.28 22.94
CA ARG A 298 -11.24 -12.98 22.57
C ARG A 298 -10.23 -11.96 22.09
N GLN A 299 -9.00 -12.07 22.54
CA GLN A 299 -7.91 -11.22 22.09
C GLN A 299 -6.92 -12.04 21.28
N TYR A 300 -6.43 -11.45 20.20
CA TYR A 300 -5.42 -12.03 19.34
C TYR A 300 -4.33 -11.00 19.05
N VAL A 301 -3.20 -11.47 18.55
CA VAL A 301 -2.09 -10.64 18.10
C VAL A 301 -1.79 -10.97 16.63
N LEU A 302 -1.62 -9.92 15.83
CA LEU A 302 -1.17 -10.01 14.46
C LEU A 302 0.19 -9.28 14.35
N PRO A 303 1.31 -10.00 14.44
CA PRO A 303 2.61 -9.39 14.25
C PRO A 303 2.85 -9.10 12.77
N LEU A 304 3.28 -7.87 12.44
CA LEU A 304 3.73 -7.50 11.11
C LEU A 304 5.22 -7.20 11.13
N SER A 305 5.96 -7.86 10.24
CA SER A 305 7.36 -7.53 9.99
C SER A 305 7.49 -6.22 9.21
N MET A 306 8.68 -5.64 9.24
CA MET A 306 8.99 -4.47 8.42
C MET A 306 8.82 -4.76 6.92
N ALA A 307 9.16 -5.97 6.45
CA ALA A 307 8.97 -6.33 5.05
C ALA A 307 7.47 -6.32 4.67
N GLU A 308 6.60 -6.88 5.50
CA GLU A 308 5.14 -6.88 5.30
C GLU A 308 4.56 -5.47 5.37
N LEU A 309 4.95 -4.67 6.37
CA LEU A 309 4.45 -3.30 6.57
C LEU A 309 4.75 -2.37 5.39
N TRP A 310 5.94 -2.54 4.82
CA TRP A 310 6.45 -1.72 3.73
C TRP A 310 6.28 -2.35 2.35
N GLN A 311 5.73 -3.57 2.28
CA GLN A 311 5.55 -4.35 1.05
C GLN A 311 6.85 -4.51 0.24
N LEU A 312 7.99 -4.61 0.95
CA LEU A 312 9.34 -4.67 0.37
C LEU A 312 9.71 -6.09 -0.08
N ASP A 313 8.77 -6.84 -0.67
CA ASP A 313 9.13 -8.14 -1.25
C ASP A 313 10.00 -7.89 -2.50
N PRO A 314 11.27 -8.34 -2.53
CA PRO A 314 12.12 -8.20 -3.70
C PRO A 314 11.52 -8.83 -4.97
N LYS A 315 10.63 -9.81 -4.80
CA LYS A 315 9.92 -10.45 -5.93
C LYS A 315 8.90 -9.51 -6.57
N ASN A 316 8.38 -8.54 -5.83
CA ASN A 316 7.45 -7.54 -6.33
C ASN A 316 8.18 -6.33 -6.95
N VAL A 317 9.52 -6.31 -6.87
CA VAL A 317 10.37 -5.21 -7.35
C VAL A 317 11.52 -5.78 -8.17
N LYS A 318 11.16 -6.43 -9.28
CA LYS A 318 12.01 -6.35 -10.47
C LYS A 318 11.52 -5.13 -11.24
N LEU A 319 12.37 -4.11 -11.37
CA LEU A 319 12.08 -2.98 -12.22
C LEU A 319 11.92 -3.46 -13.66
#